data_AF-A0A9N8WJY1-F1
#
_entry.id   AF-A0A9N8WJY1-F1
#
_cell.length_a   1.000
_cell.length_b   1.000
_cell.length_c   1.000
_cell.angle_alpha   90.00
_cell.angle_beta   90.00
_cell.angle_gamma   90.00
#
_symmetry.space_group_name_H-M   'P 1'
#
loop_
_entity.id
_entity.type
_entity.pdbx_description
1 polymer ?
#
loop_
_entity_poly.entity_id
_entity_poly.type
_entity_poly.pdbx_seq_one_letter_code
_entity_poly.pdbx_strand_id
1 'polypeptide(L)'
;MSKPKLIIKPTITKSNLQLNQTACIKAIESALKALFSPERPSIRAITSRFRILSTTLRHAVKNNGLPNYRGPATILSTHEEQQLVGYCKNMQKLGFGLTRLGVNYCIMNIVKSNNHNHPFKNNGPGKAWWKRFIRDYPDLSFHPSELPFFKLKAEYSKACNKLHSESGELVTKHTFTKMFDHLAPSIYTERIDVLSSSQPTNQELLSNATVHYSSVSSQAVHYSSISSSQQSHSFTQASTTIENELLKTGITFLKNENKILKEKLETFKNPNICSLKLALKYPIS
;
A
#
# COMPACT_ATOMS: atom_id res chain seq x y z
N MET A 1 -16.49 36.36 57.34
CA MET A 1 -16.39 35.12 56.53
C MET A 1 -16.01 35.51 55.11
N SER A 2 -14.76 35.28 54.71
CA SER A 2 -14.23 35.70 53.40
C SER A 2 -14.31 34.54 52.41
N LYS A 3 -14.98 34.74 51.26
CA LYS A 3 -15.16 33.70 50.24
C LYS A 3 -13.86 33.47 49.45
N PRO A 4 -13.47 32.22 49.17
CA PRO A 4 -12.25 31.93 48.42
C PRO A 4 -12.42 32.26 46.93
N LYS A 5 -11.40 32.92 46.38
CA LYS A 5 -11.31 33.35 44.98
C LYS A 5 -10.96 32.14 44.11
N LEU A 6 -11.86 31.73 43.22
CA LEU A 6 -11.63 30.64 42.27
C LEU A 6 -10.60 31.08 41.22
N ILE A 7 -9.42 30.44 41.24
CA ILE A 7 -8.38 30.60 40.22
C ILE A 7 -8.74 29.69 39.04
N ILE A 8 -9.34 30.27 38.00
CA ILE A 8 -9.60 29.58 36.74
C ILE A 8 -8.27 29.43 36.00
N LYS A 9 -7.75 28.20 35.92
CA LYS A 9 -6.57 27.90 35.09
C LYS A 9 -6.97 27.97 33.62
N PRO A 10 -6.29 28.76 32.78
CA PRO A 10 -6.63 28.88 31.37
C PRO A 10 -6.46 27.53 30.65
N THR A 11 -7.53 27.06 30.02
CA THR A 11 -7.54 25.84 29.21
C THR A 11 -6.82 26.11 27.90
N ILE A 12 -5.59 25.61 27.77
CA ILE A 12 -4.79 25.77 26.55
C ILE A 12 -5.34 24.83 25.47
N THR A 13 -6.02 25.39 24.47
CA THR A 13 -6.50 24.67 23.28
C THR A 13 -5.38 24.50 22.23
N LYS A 14 -5.42 23.41 21.46
CA LYS A 14 -4.36 22.99 20.51
C LYS A 14 -4.06 24.02 19.40
N SER A 15 -5.06 24.78 18.95
CA SER A 15 -4.91 25.83 17.94
C SER A 15 -4.00 26.96 18.42
N ASN A 16 -4.06 27.32 19.71
CA ASN A 16 -3.19 28.33 20.31
C ASN A 16 -1.72 27.85 20.41
N LEU A 17 -1.49 26.54 20.54
CA LEU A 17 -0.12 25.99 20.68
C LEU A 17 0.65 26.04 19.35
N GLN A 18 -0.02 25.73 18.23
CA GLN A 18 0.59 25.77 16.90
C GLN A 18 0.85 27.20 16.43
N LEU A 19 -0.08 28.13 16.67
CA LEU A 19 0.09 29.55 16.33
C LEU A 19 1.32 30.16 17.03
N ASN A 20 1.53 29.78 18.29
CA ASN A 20 2.67 30.25 19.09
C ASN A 20 4.02 29.67 18.64
N GLN A 21 4.06 28.43 18.14
CA GLN A 21 5.29 27.82 17.63
C GLN A 21 5.74 28.44 16.30
N THR A 22 4.81 28.62 15.35
CA THR A 22 5.13 29.22 14.05
C THR A 22 5.55 30.69 14.18
N ALA A 23 4.90 31.45 15.05
CA ALA A 23 5.30 32.82 15.36
C ALA A 23 6.70 32.88 15.99
N CYS A 24 7.02 31.93 16.88
CA CYS A 24 8.33 31.82 17.52
C CYS A 24 9.45 31.46 16.52
N ILE A 25 9.18 30.54 15.57
CA ILE A 25 10.11 30.17 14.49
C ILE A 25 10.48 31.38 13.64
N LYS A 26 9.48 32.13 13.16
CA LYS A 26 9.70 33.35 12.35
C LYS A 26 10.45 34.44 13.11
N ALA A 27 10.19 34.57 14.41
CA ALA A 27 10.91 35.50 15.28
C ALA A 27 12.40 35.10 15.41
N ILE A 28 12.71 33.81 15.57
CA ILE A 28 14.09 33.30 15.63
C ILE A 28 14.83 33.54 14.31
N GLU A 29 14.19 33.28 13.16
CA GLU A 29 14.79 33.56 11.84
C GLU A 29 15.10 35.05 11.65
N SER A 30 14.16 35.92 12.03
CA SER A 30 14.34 37.37 11.95
C SER A 30 15.45 37.86 12.88
N ALA A 31 15.55 37.27 14.08
CA ALA A 31 16.61 37.56 15.04
C ALA A 31 18.00 37.12 14.54
N LEU A 32 18.10 35.96 13.88
CA LEU A 32 19.35 35.50 13.26
C LEU A 32 19.78 36.43 12.12
N LYS A 33 18.86 36.83 11.24
CA LYS A 33 19.16 37.81 10.17
C LYS A 33 19.66 39.14 10.73
N ALA A 34 19.03 39.64 11.80
CA ALA A 34 19.45 40.87 12.47
C ALA A 34 20.84 40.74 13.12
N LEU A 35 21.20 39.55 13.64
CA LEU A 35 22.51 39.31 14.24
C LEU A 35 23.66 39.32 13.23
N PHE A 36 23.42 38.78 12.02
CA PHE A 36 24.40 38.76 10.94
C PHE A 36 24.39 40.03 10.07
N SER A 37 23.59 41.03 10.44
CA SER A 37 23.58 42.35 9.79
C SER A 37 24.88 43.14 10.06
N PRO A 38 25.25 44.12 9.22
CA PRO A 38 26.50 44.88 9.37
C PRO A 38 26.60 45.66 10.69
N GLU A 39 25.47 46.05 11.29
CA GLU A 39 25.43 46.73 12.60
C GLU A 39 25.82 45.82 13.79
N ARG A 40 25.83 44.49 13.59
CA ARG A 40 26.19 43.46 14.59
C ARG A 40 25.68 43.75 16.01
N PRO A 41 24.36 43.93 16.21
CA PRO A 41 23.80 44.20 17.53
C PRO A 41 24.08 43.06 18.51
N SER A 42 24.26 43.41 19.79
CA SER A 42 24.50 42.40 20.83
C SER A 42 23.33 41.42 20.96
N ILE A 43 23.64 40.18 21.35
CA ILE A 43 22.63 39.13 21.60
C ILE A 43 21.52 39.63 22.54
N ARG A 44 21.87 40.41 23.57
CA ARG A 44 20.91 40.99 24.52
C ARG A 44 19.94 41.98 23.84
N ALA A 45 20.45 42.86 22.98
CA ALA A 45 19.62 43.82 22.25
C ALA A 45 18.59 43.11 21.36
N ILE A 46 19.03 42.07 20.64
CA ILE A 46 18.15 41.26 19.78
C ILE A 46 17.10 40.51 20.61
N THR A 47 17.49 39.90 21.74
CA THR A 47 16.54 39.17 22.59
C THR A 47 15.43 40.05 23.15
N SER A 48 15.76 41.30 23.50
CA SER A 48 14.78 42.29 23.96
C SER A 48 13.84 42.69 22.82
N ARG A 49 14.39 42.96 21.63
CA ARG A 49 13.64 43.38 20.44
C ARG A 49 12.65 42.31 19.95
N PHE A 50 13.07 41.05 19.89
CA PHE A 50 12.27 39.96 19.35
C PHE A 50 11.52 39.15 20.41
N ARG A 51 11.67 39.49 21.70
CA ARG A 51 11.07 38.77 22.84
C ARG A 51 11.38 37.27 22.86
N ILE A 52 12.64 36.92 22.55
CA ILE A 52 13.15 35.53 22.53
C ILE A 52 14.10 35.36 23.71
N LEU A 53 14.10 34.18 24.35
CA LEU A 53 15.09 33.89 25.39
C LEU A 53 16.52 33.88 24.83
N SER A 54 17.45 34.46 25.59
CA SER A 54 18.88 34.48 25.24
C SER A 54 19.45 33.09 25.00
N THR A 55 18.99 32.08 25.75
CA THR A 55 19.42 30.69 25.60
C THR A 55 19.00 30.10 24.27
N THR A 56 17.76 30.35 23.84
CA THR A 56 17.22 29.93 22.54
C THR A 56 18.00 30.55 21.38
N LEU A 57 18.31 31.85 21.45
CA LEU A 57 19.08 32.54 20.41
C LEU A 57 20.53 32.02 20.36
N ARG A 58 21.20 31.84 21.51
CA ARG A 58 22.56 31.27 21.56
C ARG A 58 22.60 29.85 21.00
N HIS A 59 21.60 29.03 21.31
CA HIS A 59 21.47 27.69 20.75
C HIS A 59 21.27 27.72 19.23
N ALA A 60 20.45 28.65 18.73
CA ALA A 60 20.24 28.81 17.30
C ALA A 60 21.51 29.25 16.56
N VAL A 61 22.27 30.20 17.14
CA VAL A 61 23.56 30.64 16.61
C VAL A 61 24.58 29.49 16.60
N LYS A 62 24.68 28.72 17.68
CA LYS A 62 25.61 27.59 17.79
C LYS A 62 25.34 26.49 16.76
N ASN A 63 24.06 26.25 16.43
CA ASN A 63 23.66 25.22 15.49
C ASN A 63 23.44 25.74 14.06
N ASN A 64 23.87 26.97 13.76
CA ASN A 64 23.69 27.63 12.46
C ASN A 64 22.24 27.60 11.93
N GLY A 65 21.24 27.73 12.80
CA GLY A 65 19.86 27.66 12.36
C GLY A 65 18.84 27.53 13.50
N LEU A 66 17.59 27.29 13.14
CA LEU A 66 16.52 27.11 14.12
C LEU A 66 16.82 25.95 15.07
N PRO A 67 16.42 26.05 16.35
CA PRO A 67 16.45 24.92 17.27
C PRO A 67 15.57 23.82 16.68
N ASN A 68 16.22 22.85 16.06
CA ASN A 68 15.57 21.73 15.42
C ASN A 68 15.14 20.78 16.55
N TYR A 69 14.03 21.09 17.23
CA TYR A 69 13.34 20.16 18.13
C TYR A 69 12.68 19.03 17.32
N ARG A 70 13.42 18.43 16.40
CA ARG A 70 13.07 17.12 15.88
C ARG A 70 13.37 16.19 17.03
N GLY A 71 12.31 15.67 17.65
CA GLY A 71 12.46 14.53 18.52
C GLY A 71 13.26 13.42 17.82
N PRO A 72 13.69 12.37 18.53
CA PRO A 72 14.53 11.31 17.98
C PRO A 72 14.08 10.90 16.58
N ALA A 73 15.05 10.83 15.66
CA ALA A 73 14.83 10.54 14.26
C ALA A 73 13.95 9.30 14.10
N THR A 74 13.09 9.33 13.09
CA THR A 74 12.34 8.14 12.68
C THR A 74 13.34 7.04 12.30
N ILE A 75 13.02 5.80 12.65
CA ILE A 75 13.84 4.63 12.30
C ILE A 75 13.82 4.39 10.79
N LEU A 76 12.77 4.85 10.13
CA LEU A 76 12.63 4.85 8.68
C LEU A 76 13.23 6.14 8.12
N SER A 77 13.94 5.99 7.00
CA SER A 77 14.28 7.09 6.11
C SER A 77 13.02 7.75 5.54
N THR A 78 13.15 9.00 5.11
CA THR A 78 12.04 9.76 4.48
C THR A 78 11.43 9.00 3.31
N HIS A 79 12.26 8.33 2.51
CA HIS A 79 11.80 7.56 1.35
C HIS A 79 10.96 6.34 1.75
N GLU A 80 11.44 5.55 2.72
CA GLU A 80 10.69 4.38 3.23
C GLU A 80 9.37 4.78 3.89
N GLU A 81 9.37 5.89 4.63
CA GLU A 81 8.17 6.41 5.27
C GLU A 81 7.15 6.88 4.21
N GLN A 82 7.60 7.53 3.14
CA GLN A 82 6.74 7.91 2.01
C GLN A 82 6.16 6.69 1.30
N GLN A 83 6.94 5.62 1.09
CA GLN A 83 6.44 4.37 0.52
C GLN A 83 5.35 3.74 1.40
N LEU A 84 5.57 3.72 2.72
CA LEU A 84 4.58 3.22 3.68
C LEU A 84 3.28 4.04 3.65
N VAL A 85 3.39 5.37 3.58
CA VAL A 85 2.24 6.28 3.49
C VAL A 85 1.50 6.09 2.16
N GLY A 86 2.23 5.94 1.05
CA GLY A 86 1.65 5.63 -0.27
C GLY A 86 0.86 4.33 -0.26
N TYR A 87 1.42 3.28 0.34
CA TYR A 87 0.71 2.01 0.56
C TYR A 87 -0.56 2.21 1.39
N CYS A 88 -0.49 2.95 2.50
CA CYS A 88 -1.65 3.23 3.35
C CYS A 88 -2.76 3.96 2.58
N LYS A 89 -2.42 5.03 1.86
CA LYS A 89 -3.37 5.79 1.03
C LYS A 89 -4.02 4.92 -0.04
N ASN A 90 -3.25 4.04 -0.69
CA ASN A 90 -3.79 3.12 -1.68
C ASN A 90 -4.79 2.13 -1.06
N MET A 91 -4.47 1.56 0.10
CA MET A 91 -5.39 0.66 0.81
C MET A 91 -6.69 1.35 1.22
N GLN A 92 -6.62 2.58 1.73
CA GLN A 92 -7.83 3.37 2.01
C GLN A 92 -8.66 3.63 0.75
N LYS A 93 -8.01 3.98 -0.37
CA LYS A 93 -8.68 4.22 -1.66
C LYS A 93 -9.40 2.97 -2.17
N LEU A 94 -8.85 1.79 -1.91
CA LEU A 94 -9.45 0.50 -2.25
C LEU A 94 -10.56 0.07 -1.26
N GLY A 95 -10.83 0.85 -0.21
CA GLY A 95 -11.80 0.52 0.82
C GLY A 95 -11.28 -0.50 1.85
N PHE A 96 -10.00 -0.87 1.80
CA PHE A 96 -9.40 -1.70 2.83
C PHE A 96 -9.12 -0.85 4.07
N GLY A 97 -9.50 -1.41 5.22
CA GLY A 97 -9.27 -0.79 6.51
C GLY A 97 -7.82 -0.96 6.91
N LEU A 98 -7.19 0.14 7.32
CA LEU A 98 -5.84 0.10 7.86
C LEU A 98 -5.89 -0.24 9.34
N THR A 99 -5.49 -1.47 9.65
CA THR A 99 -5.26 -1.88 11.03
C THR A 99 -3.85 -1.52 11.48
N ARG A 100 -3.73 -1.12 12.74
CA ARG A 100 -2.44 -0.83 13.36
C ARG A 100 -1.45 -2.00 13.29
N LEU A 101 -1.96 -3.23 13.40
CA LEU A 101 -1.17 -4.46 13.29
C LEU A 101 -0.61 -4.66 11.89
N GLY A 102 -1.42 -4.45 10.84
CA GLY A 102 -0.96 -4.56 9.46
C GLY A 102 0.16 -3.57 9.14
N VAL A 103 0.01 -2.32 9.58
CA VAL A 103 1.05 -1.30 9.37
C VAL A 103 2.31 -1.59 10.19
N ASN A 104 2.16 -2.07 11.44
CA ASN A 104 3.31 -2.53 12.23
C ASN A 104 4.08 -3.65 11.51
N TYR A 105 3.36 -4.59 10.89
CA TYR A 105 3.98 -5.66 10.10
C TYR A 105 4.75 -5.10 8.90
N CYS A 106 4.15 -4.18 8.13
CA CYS A 106 4.83 -3.52 7.01
C CYS A 106 6.12 -2.82 7.46
N ILE A 107 6.06 -2.06 8.56
CA ILE A 107 7.24 -1.36 9.11
C ILE A 107 8.32 -2.35 9.51
N MET A 108 7.96 -3.42 10.22
CA MET A 108 8.93 -4.44 10.61
C MET A 108 9.55 -5.16 9.41
N ASN A 109 8.80 -5.35 8.33
CA ASN A 109 9.34 -5.89 7.08
C ASN A 109 10.36 -4.94 6.45
N ILE A 110 10.03 -3.65 6.31
CA ILE A 110 10.96 -2.65 5.76
C ILE A 110 12.25 -2.60 6.58
N VAL A 111 12.11 -2.55 7.91
CA VAL A 111 13.22 -2.51 8.86
C VAL A 111 14.11 -3.75 8.75
N LYS A 112 13.52 -4.95 8.63
CA LYS A 112 14.26 -6.20 8.43
C LYS A 112 14.94 -6.27 7.07
N SER A 113 14.23 -5.92 6.00
CA SER A 113 14.76 -5.95 4.63
C SER A 113 15.95 -5.02 4.44
N ASN A 114 15.95 -3.88 5.13
CA ASN A 114 17.00 -2.87 5.02
C ASN A 114 18.04 -2.95 6.16
N ASN A 115 18.00 -4.02 6.98
CA ASN A 115 18.92 -4.27 8.08
C ASN A 115 19.06 -3.10 9.07
N HIS A 116 17.98 -2.36 9.31
CA HIS A 116 17.98 -1.25 10.26
C HIS A 116 18.04 -1.77 11.70
N ASN A 117 18.97 -1.24 12.49
CA ASN A 117 18.95 -1.47 13.92
C ASN A 117 17.78 -0.69 14.54
N HIS A 118 16.88 -1.37 15.27
CA HIS A 118 15.67 -0.75 15.78
C HIS A 118 15.42 -1.05 17.27
N PRO A 119 14.95 -0.06 18.05
CA PRO A 119 14.56 -0.26 19.46
C PRO A 119 13.16 -0.88 19.64
N PHE A 120 12.45 -1.21 18.55
CA PHE A 120 11.11 -1.80 18.67
C PHE A 120 11.14 -3.15 19.38
N LYS A 121 10.20 -3.36 20.30
CA LYS A 121 9.91 -4.69 20.86
C LYS A 121 9.23 -5.55 19.79
N ASN A 122 9.16 -6.87 20.00
CA ASN A 122 8.65 -7.87 19.04
C ASN A 122 7.32 -7.55 18.31
N ASN A 123 6.49 -6.63 18.82
CA ASN A 123 5.26 -6.17 18.18
C ASN A 123 5.37 -4.87 17.36
N GLY A 124 6.58 -4.41 17.06
CA GLY A 124 6.83 -3.24 16.21
C GLY A 124 6.67 -1.89 16.92
N PRO A 125 6.33 -0.83 16.17
CA PRO A 125 6.33 0.54 16.69
C PRO A 125 5.41 0.78 17.89
N GLY A 126 5.95 1.47 18.90
CA GLY A 126 5.23 1.82 20.13
C GLY A 126 4.24 2.97 19.98
N LYS A 127 3.50 3.28 21.06
CA LYS A 127 2.49 4.36 21.10
C LYS A 127 3.05 5.74 20.72
N ALA A 128 4.28 6.06 21.12
CA ALA A 128 4.90 7.34 20.83
C ALA A 128 5.19 7.54 19.33
N TRP A 129 5.68 6.48 18.67
CA TRP A 129 5.92 6.49 17.22
C TRP A 129 4.60 6.72 16.46
N TRP A 130 3.56 5.96 16.83
CA TRP A 130 2.23 6.10 16.21
C TRP A 130 1.62 7.49 16.36
N LYS A 131 1.76 8.11 17.53
CA LYS A 131 1.30 9.50 17.73
C LYS A 131 2.01 10.48 16.80
N ARG A 132 3.30 10.26 16.52
CA ARG A 132 4.05 11.09 15.56
C ARG A 132 3.61 10.81 14.13
N PHE A 133 3.55 9.54 13.75
CA PHE A 133 3.14 9.14 12.41
C PHE A 133 1.76 9.70 12.02
N ILE A 134 0.75 9.58 12.89
CA ILE A 134 -0.58 10.15 12.63
C ILE A 134 -0.58 11.68 12.63
N ARG A 135 0.26 12.30 13.47
CA ARG A 135 0.41 13.77 13.50
C ARG A 135 1.02 14.28 12.19
N ASP A 136 2.01 13.55 11.68
CA ASP A 136 2.76 13.94 10.48
C ASP A 136 1.96 13.63 9.20
N TYR A 137 1.04 12.66 9.26
CA TYR A 137 0.14 12.28 8.16
C TYR A 137 -1.34 12.28 8.59
N PRO A 138 -1.96 13.46 8.80
CA PRO A 138 -3.33 13.57 9.28
C PRO A 138 -4.39 13.04 8.30
N ASP A 139 -4.06 12.92 7.00
CA ASP A 139 -4.94 12.36 5.97
C ASP A 139 -5.18 10.85 6.15
N LEU A 140 -4.33 10.16 6.94
CA LEU A 140 -4.45 8.74 7.17
C LEU A 140 -5.48 8.48 8.28
N SER A 141 -6.47 7.64 7.96
CA SER A 141 -7.49 7.18 8.87
C SER A 141 -7.26 5.69 9.17
N PHE A 142 -7.01 5.40 10.44
CA PHE A 142 -6.83 4.04 10.95
C PHE A 142 -8.14 3.58 11.58
N HIS A 143 -9.00 3.00 10.75
CA HIS A 143 -10.20 2.32 11.20
C HIS A 143 -10.13 0.86 10.70
N PRO A 144 -10.47 -0.11 11.56
CA PRO A 144 -10.77 -1.45 11.06
C PRO A 144 -11.85 -1.28 9.97
N SER A 145 -11.66 -1.95 8.83
CA SER A 145 -12.52 -1.77 7.66
C SER A 145 -13.99 -1.88 8.04
N GLU A 146 -14.76 -0.81 7.83
CA GLU A 146 -16.22 -0.86 7.86
C GLU A 146 -16.82 -1.52 6.62
N LEU A 147 -16.00 -2.00 5.69
CA LEU A 147 -16.38 -3.17 4.92
C LEU A 147 -16.24 -4.35 5.88
N PRO A 148 -17.32 -4.77 6.58
CA PRO A 148 -17.24 -6.00 7.31
C PRO A 148 -16.87 -7.02 6.24
N PHE A 149 -15.80 -7.76 6.48
CA PHE A 149 -15.44 -8.92 5.65
C PHE A 149 -16.68 -9.76 5.32
N PHE A 150 -17.68 -9.74 6.21
CA PHE A 150 -19.03 -10.24 6.02
C PHE A 150 -19.76 -9.72 4.77
N LYS A 151 -19.83 -8.40 4.50
CA LYS A 151 -20.49 -7.85 3.30
C LYS A 151 -19.76 -8.28 2.03
N LEU A 152 -18.43 -8.20 2.04
CA LEU A 152 -17.61 -8.64 0.90
C LEU A 152 -17.77 -10.14 0.66
N LYS A 153 -17.77 -10.95 1.73
CA LYS A 153 -17.98 -12.39 1.68
C LYS A 153 -19.39 -12.74 1.22
N ALA A 154 -20.41 -11.96 1.61
CA ALA A 154 -21.78 -12.15 1.19
C ALA A 154 -21.97 -11.83 -0.30
N GLU A 155 -21.47 -10.68 -0.76
CA GLU A 155 -21.50 -10.32 -2.19
C GLU A 155 -20.67 -11.29 -3.04
N TYR A 156 -19.51 -11.71 -2.54
CA TYR A 156 -18.72 -12.79 -3.14
C TYR A 156 -19.54 -14.08 -3.25
N SER A 157 -20.21 -14.50 -2.18
CA SER A 157 -21.00 -15.72 -2.18
C SER A 157 -22.19 -15.63 -3.15
N LYS A 158 -22.82 -14.46 -3.28
CA LYS A 158 -23.86 -14.21 -4.29
C LYS A 158 -23.30 -14.33 -5.70
N ALA A 159 -22.14 -13.73 -5.97
CA ALA A 159 -21.49 -13.79 -7.28
C ALA A 159 -21.11 -15.24 -7.66
N CYS A 160 -20.55 -16.00 -6.71
CA CYS A 160 -20.27 -17.42 -6.91
C CYS A 160 -21.53 -18.24 -7.17
N ASN A 161 -22.61 -18.01 -6.43
CA ASN A 161 -23.88 -18.71 -6.64
C ASN A 161 -24.50 -18.38 -8.00
N LYS A 162 -24.43 -17.11 -8.43
CA LYS A 162 -24.89 -16.67 -9.75
C LYS A 162 -24.09 -17.34 -10.88
N LEU A 163 -22.76 -17.34 -10.77
CA LEU A 163 -21.88 -18.05 -11.71
C LEU A 163 -22.20 -19.55 -11.76
N HIS A 164 -22.41 -20.18 -10.60
CA HIS A 164 -22.76 -21.59 -10.55
C HIS A 164 -24.11 -21.89 -11.22
N SER A 165 -25.11 -21.02 -11.06
CA SER A 165 -26.40 -21.17 -11.74
C SER A 165 -26.33 -20.97 -13.25
N GLU A 166 -25.36 -20.17 -13.73
CA GLU A 166 -25.21 -19.85 -15.16
C GLU A 166 -24.30 -20.85 -15.89
N SER A 167 -23.22 -21.34 -15.28
CA SER A 167 -22.28 -22.26 -15.93
C SER A 167 -22.47 -23.73 -15.57
N GLY A 168 -23.20 -24.04 -14.48
CA GLY A 168 -23.29 -25.39 -13.91
C GLY A 168 -21.97 -25.92 -13.32
N GLU A 169 -20.89 -25.16 -13.42
CA GLU A 169 -19.55 -25.58 -13.00
C GLU A 169 -19.26 -25.11 -11.58
N LEU A 170 -18.72 -25.99 -10.75
CA LEU A 170 -18.46 -25.69 -9.34
C LEU A 170 -17.22 -24.80 -9.25
N VAL A 171 -17.41 -23.49 -9.02
CA VAL A 171 -16.30 -22.55 -8.82
C VAL A 171 -15.65 -22.84 -7.46
N THR A 172 -14.64 -23.69 -7.45
CA THR A 172 -13.86 -23.97 -6.25
C THR A 172 -13.01 -22.76 -5.87
N LYS A 173 -12.62 -22.68 -4.59
CA LYS A 173 -11.66 -21.67 -4.11
C LYS A 173 -10.39 -21.64 -4.99
N HIS A 174 -9.94 -22.79 -5.48
CA HIS A 174 -8.78 -22.92 -6.36
C HIS A 174 -9.00 -22.30 -7.75
N THR A 175 -10.15 -22.53 -8.36
CA THR A 175 -10.54 -21.91 -9.65
C THR A 175 -10.57 -20.38 -9.50
N PHE A 176 -11.07 -19.89 -8.36
CA PHE A 176 -11.08 -18.46 -8.08
C PHE A 176 -9.67 -17.90 -7.88
N THR A 177 -8.79 -18.52 -7.08
CA THR A 177 -7.42 -18.01 -6.93
C THR A 177 -6.70 -17.93 -8.27
N LYS A 178 -6.88 -18.92 -9.15
CA LYS A 178 -6.33 -18.90 -10.51
C LYS A 178 -6.82 -17.71 -11.34
N MET A 179 -8.10 -17.34 -11.24
CA MET A 179 -8.64 -16.18 -11.96
C MET A 179 -7.98 -14.86 -11.53
N PHE A 180 -7.56 -14.74 -10.27
CA PHE A 180 -6.92 -13.52 -9.74
C PHE A 180 -5.39 -13.57 -9.83
N ASP A 181 -4.77 -14.75 -9.85
CA ASP A 181 -3.33 -14.91 -10.06
C ASP A 181 -2.89 -14.36 -11.43
N HIS A 182 -3.75 -14.43 -12.45
CA HIS A 182 -3.50 -13.84 -13.78
C HIS A 182 -3.77 -12.32 -13.83
N LEU A 183 -4.56 -11.78 -12.89
CA LEU A 183 -4.87 -10.34 -12.78
C LEU A 183 -3.92 -9.59 -11.83
N ALA A 184 -3.20 -10.30 -10.96
CA ALA A 184 -2.29 -9.71 -9.99
C ALA A 184 -1.11 -8.94 -10.63
N PRO A 185 -0.51 -9.37 -11.77
CA PRO A 185 0.56 -8.59 -12.39
C PRO A 185 0.04 -7.29 -13.02
N SER A 186 -1.08 -7.33 -13.75
CA SER A 186 -1.57 -6.19 -14.56
C SER A 186 -2.10 -5.03 -13.73
N ILE A 187 -2.75 -5.31 -12.59
CA ILE A 187 -3.30 -4.26 -11.70
C ILE A 187 -2.18 -3.48 -10.99
N TYR A 188 -0.99 -4.08 -10.83
CA TYR A 188 0.15 -3.43 -10.19
C TYR A 188 1.09 -2.73 -11.19
N THR A 189 1.18 -3.17 -12.44
CA THR A 189 2.06 -2.55 -13.44
C THR A 189 1.45 -1.33 -14.14
N GLU A 190 0.14 -1.29 -14.40
CA GLU A 190 -0.47 -0.20 -15.20
C GLU A 190 -0.50 1.19 -14.52
N ARG A 191 -0.17 1.31 -13.23
CA ARG A 191 -0.22 2.61 -12.53
C ARG A 191 1.11 3.26 -12.19
N ILE A 192 2.24 2.62 -12.48
CA ILE A 192 3.55 3.21 -12.21
C ILE A 192 3.98 4.18 -13.34
N ASP A 193 3.44 4.03 -14.55
CA ASP A 193 3.91 4.81 -15.71
C ASP A 193 3.25 6.21 -15.86
N VAL A 194 2.25 6.56 -15.03
CA VAL A 194 1.55 7.85 -15.15
C VAL A 194 2.17 8.98 -14.29
N LEU A 195 3.20 8.71 -13.49
CA LEU A 195 3.84 9.76 -12.66
C LEU A 195 5.08 10.44 -13.28
N SER A 196 5.46 10.10 -14.52
CA SER A 196 6.61 10.69 -15.20
C SER A 196 6.20 11.45 -16.47
N SER A 197 5.27 12.41 -16.39
CA SER A 197 5.33 13.61 -17.23
C SER A 197 4.30 14.68 -16.83
N SER A 198 4.79 15.93 -16.87
CA SER A 198 4.08 17.20 -17.12
C SER A 198 3.38 17.96 -15.98
N GLN A 199 3.69 19.26 -15.99
CA GLN A 199 3.21 20.37 -15.16
C GLN A 199 1.77 20.80 -15.50
N PRO A 200 1.11 21.64 -14.67
CA PRO A 200 -0.32 21.89 -14.77
C PRO A 200 -0.65 23.09 -15.67
N THR A 201 -1.74 22.96 -16.42
CA THR A 201 -2.49 24.11 -16.95
C THR A 201 -3.99 23.87 -16.73
N ASN A 202 -4.70 24.96 -16.44
CA ASN A 202 -6.04 25.01 -15.87
C ASN A 202 -7.20 24.64 -16.82
N GLN A 203 -8.32 24.30 -16.16
CA GLN A 203 -9.74 24.52 -16.49
C GLN A 203 -10.57 23.44 -17.23
N GLU A 204 -11.60 22.98 -16.47
CA GLU A 204 -13.01 22.71 -16.81
C GLU A 204 -13.39 21.93 -18.08
N LEU A 205 -14.06 20.77 -17.88
CA LEU A 205 -15.51 20.61 -18.12
C LEU A 205 -15.99 19.18 -17.81
N LEU A 206 -17.19 19.10 -17.23
CA LEU A 206 -17.99 17.87 -17.08
C LEU A 206 -18.29 17.24 -18.45
N SER A 207 -18.28 15.90 -18.53
CA SER A 207 -19.46 15.12 -18.96
C SER A 207 -19.21 13.61 -18.97
N ASN A 208 -20.04 12.90 -18.21
CA ASN A 208 -20.69 11.60 -18.46
C ASN A 208 -20.10 10.68 -19.55
N ALA A 209 -19.65 9.50 -19.13
CA ALA A 209 -19.55 8.33 -19.99
C ALA A 209 -20.27 7.15 -19.32
N THR A 210 -21.52 6.94 -19.72
CA THR A 210 -22.30 5.72 -19.52
C THR A 210 -21.68 4.61 -20.37
N VAL A 211 -21.11 3.59 -19.75
CA VAL A 211 -20.63 2.41 -20.47
C VAL A 211 -21.80 1.45 -20.67
N HIS A 212 -22.31 1.45 -21.91
CA HIS A 212 -23.19 0.39 -22.41
C HIS A 212 -22.39 -0.91 -22.56
N TYR A 213 -22.80 -1.96 -21.85
CA TYR A 213 -22.40 -3.32 -22.17
C TYR A 213 -23.26 -3.84 -23.33
N SER A 214 -22.63 -4.08 -24.47
CA SER A 214 -23.23 -4.75 -25.62
C SER A 214 -23.60 -6.19 -25.23
N SER A 215 -24.90 -6.49 -25.28
CA SER A 215 -25.42 -7.84 -25.12
C SER A 215 -24.97 -8.73 -26.28
N VAL A 216 -24.31 -9.84 -25.95
CA VAL A 216 -24.05 -10.92 -26.92
C VAL A 216 -25.35 -11.73 -27.04
N SER A 217 -25.90 -11.71 -28.26
CA SER A 217 -27.09 -12.46 -28.67
C SER A 217 -26.84 -13.96 -28.61
N SER A 218 -27.47 -14.64 -27.65
CA SER A 218 -27.56 -16.10 -27.62
C SER A 218 -28.65 -16.58 -28.60
N GLN A 219 -28.25 -17.21 -29.70
CA GLN A 219 -29.18 -17.97 -30.54
C GLN A 219 -29.58 -19.26 -29.79
N ALA A 220 -30.88 -19.42 -29.59
CA ALA A 220 -31.49 -20.59 -29.00
C ALA A 220 -31.39 -21.78 -29.98
N VAL A 221 -30.74 -22.86 -29.54
CA VAL A 221 -30.71 -24.13 -30.28
C VAL A 221 -31.84 -25.01 -29.74
N HIS A 222 -32.80 -25.26 -30.61
CA HIS A 222 -33.96 -26.12 -30.39
C HIS A 222 -33.49 -27.60 -30.25
N TYR A 223 -33.70 -28.21 -29.09
CA TYR A 223 -33.56 -29.67 -28.95
C TYR A 223 -34.92 -30.32 -29.23
N SER A 224 -35.07 -30.89 -30.43
CA SER A 224 -36.15 -31.80 -30.77
C SER A 224 -35.85 -33.18 -30.19
N SER A 225 -36.75 -33.67 -29.33
CA SER A 225 -36.79 -35.04 -28.84
C SER A 225 -37.01 -36.01 -30.01
N ILE A 226 -36.08 -36.94 -30.21
CA ILE A 226 -36.27 -38.08 -31.11
C ILE A 226 -36.27 -39.36 -30.27
N SER A 227 -37.39 -40.07 -30.42
CA SER A 227 -37.69 -41.34 -29.82
C SER A 227 -36.79 -42.46 -30.37
N SER A 228 -36.58 -43.44 -29.50
CA SER A 228 -35.83 -44.68 -29.68
C SER A 228 -36.15 -45.47 -30.96
N SER A 229 -35.11 -45.93 -31.64
CA SER A 229 -35.11 -47.25 -32.29
C SER A 229 -33.71 -47.83 -32.37
N GLN A 230 -33.62 -49.10 -32.03
CA GLN A 230 -32.45 -49.96 -31.90
C GLN A 230 -31.60 -50.00 -33.19
N GLN A 231 -30.28 -49.80 -33.08
CA GLN A 231 -29.22 -50.55 -33.80
C GLN A 231 -27.80 -50.00 -33.53
N SER A 232 -26.82 -50.92 -33.50
CA SER A 232 -25.35 -50.78 -33.57
C SER A 232 -24.53 -50.60 -32.27
N HIS A 233 -24.12 -51.74 -31.70
CA HIS A 233 -23.19 -51.92 -30.57
C HIS A 233 -21.70 -51.67 -30.90
N SER A 234 -21.35 -50.86 -31.89
CA SER A 234 -19.96 -50.72 -32.36
C SER A 234 -19.33 -49.32 -32.19
N PHE A 235 -20.06 -48.33 -31.66
CA PHE A 235 -19.57 -46.94 -31.62
C PHE A 235 -18.92 -46.52 -30.28
N THR A 236 -19.09 -47.29 -29.19
CA THR A 236 -18.67 -46.87 -27.85
C THR A 236 -17.16 -47.07 -27.55
N GLN A 237 -16.47 -47.95 -28.27
CA GLN A 237 -15.04 -48.25 -28.01
C GLN A 237 -14.07 -47.20 -28.60
N ALA A 238 -14.47 -46.52 -29.68
CA ALA A 238 -13.61 -45.51 -30.32
C ALA A 238 -13.53 -44.22 -29.48
N SER A 239 -14.66 -43.79 -28.89
CA SER A 239 -14.74 -42.58 -28.07
C SER A 239 -13.88 -42.68 -26.81
N THR A 240 -13.91 -43.83 -26.14
CA THR A 240 -13.10 -44.06 -24.93
C THR A 240 -11.60 -44.13 -25.23
N THR A 241 -11.21 -44.53 -26.44
CA THR A 241 -9.80 -44.62 -26.82
C THR A 241 -9.19 -43.23 -26.99
N ILE A 242 -9.94 -42.30 -27.62
CA ILE A 242 -9.49 -40.92 -27.83
C ILE A 242 -9.36 -40.18 -26.49
N GLU A 243 -10.34 -40.31 -25.59
CA GLU A 243 -10.29 -39.69 -24.27
C GLU A 243 -9.10 -40.18 -23.44
N ASN A 244 -8.79 -41.48 -23.50
CA ASN A 244 -7.65 -42.04 -22.77
C ASN A 244 -6.29 -41.52 -23.28
N GLU A 245 -6.14 -41.32 -24.59
CA GLU A 245 -4.93 -40.71 -25.15
C GLU A 245 -4.80 -39.22 -24.80
N LEU A 246 -5.92 -38.50 -24.77
CA LEU A 246 -5.96 -37.10 -24.35
C LEU A 246 -5.62 -36.93 -22.85
N LEU A 247 -6.07 -37.87 -22.01
CA LEU A 247 -5.71 -37.90 -20.59
C LEU A 247 -4.22 -38.25 -20.38
N LYS A 248 -3.68 -39.21 -21.14
CA LYS A 248 -2.25 -39.56 -21.07
C LYS A 248 -1.37 -38.36 -21.45
N THR A 249 -1.72 -37.64 -22.52
CA THR A 249 -0.98 -36.44 -22.95
C THR A 249 -1.08 -35.30 -21.94
N GLY A 250 -2.23 -35.09 -21.31
CA GLY A 250 -2.37 -34.14 -20.21
C GLY A 250 -1.49 -34.48 -18.99
N ILE A 251 -1.43 -35.76 -18.62
CA ILE A 251 -0.60 -36.22 -17.49
C ILE A 251 0.90 -36.04 -17.79
N THR A 252 1.36 -36.32 -19.01
CA THR A 252 2.77 -36.13 -19.37
C THR A 252 3.16 -34.65 -19.38
N PHE A 253 2.28 -33.76 -19.88
CA PHE A 253 2.47 -32.32 -19.82
C PHE A 253 2.63 -31.81 -18.37
N LEU A 254 1.70 -32.18 -17.49
CA LEU A 254 1.73 -31.76 -16.08
C LEU A 254 2.96 -32.31 -15.32
N LYS A 255 3.41 -33.53 -15.65
CA LYS A 255 4.65 -34.08 -15.08
C LYS A 255 5.88 -33.27 -15.51
N ASN A 256 5.93 -32.83 -16.76
CA ASN A 256 7.02 -32.00 -17.27
C ASN A 256 7.03 -30.60 -16.61
N GLU A 257 5.87 -29.97 -16.48
CA GLU A 257 5.76 -28.66 -15.82
C GLU A 257 6.18 -28.72 -14.35
N ASN A 258 5.73 -29.75 -13.62
CA ASN A 258 6.15 -29.99 -12.23
C ASN A 258 7.67 -30.21 -12.11
N LYS A 259 8.30 -30.86 -13.09
CA LYS A 259 9.76 -31.04 -13.13
C LYS A 259 10.47 -29.68 -13.27
N ILE A 260 10.03 -28.85 -14.22
CA ILE A 260 10.58 -27.50 -14.43
C ILE A 260 10.42 -26.62 -13.18
N LEU A 261 9.25 -26.67 -12.53
CA LEU A 261 9.00 -25.91 -11.31
C LEU A 261 9.87 -26.38 -10.14
N LYS A 262 10.11 -27.69 -9.99
CA LYS A 262 11.05 -28.22 -9.00
C LYS A 262 12.47 -27.73 -9.26
N GLU A 263 12.92 -27.76 -10.52
CA GLU A 263 14.26 -27.25 -10.88
C GLU A 263 14.37 -25.75 -10.57
N LYS A 264 13.36 -24.94 -10.92
CA LYS A 264 13.33 -23.51 -10.56
C LYS A 264 13.35 -23.31 -9.04
N LEU A 265 12.58 -24.07 -8.28
CA LEU A 265 12.54 -23.97 -6.83
C LEU A 265 13.92 -24.27 -6.20
N GLU A 266 14.63 -25.28 -6.71
CA GLU A 266 15.99 -25.59 -6.25
C GLU A 266 16.99 -24.49 -6.62
N THR A 267 16.81 -23.79 -7.74
CA THR A 267 17.63 -22.61 -8.05
C THR A 267 17.41 -21.44 -7.08
N PHE A 268 16.19 -21.26 -6.56
CA PHE A 268 15.90 -20.22 -5.57
C PHE A 268 16.44 -20.55 -4.17
N LYS A 269 16.57 -21.82 -3.81
CA LYS A 269 17.14 -22.23 -2.51
C LYS A 269 18.63 -21.97 -2.39
N ASN A 270 19.36 -21.88 -3.52
CA ASN A 270 20.80 -21.64 -3.56
C ASN A 270 21.14 -20.33 -4.31
N PRO A 271 20.92 -19.15 -3.69
CA PRO A 271 21.07 -17.85 -4.34
C PRO A 271 22.50 -17.59 -4.87
N ASN A 272 23.52 -18.29 -4.36
CA ASN A 272 24.92 -18.11 -4.75
C ASN A 272 25.32 -18.79 -6.07
N ILE A 273 24.44 -19.57 -6.73
CA ILE A 273 24.74 -20.31 -7.97
C ILE A 273 24.16 -19.62 -9.22
N CYS A 274 23.22 -18.68 -9.05
CA CYS A 274 22.41 -18.17 -10.15
C CYS A 274 23.15 -17.21 -11.10
N SER A 275 24.18 -16.51 -10.63
CA SER A 275 24.89 -15.50 -11.45
C SER A 275 25.86 -16.12 -12.47
N LEU A 276 26.47 -17.27 -12.19
CA LEU A 276 27.49 -17.87 -13.06
C LEU A 276 26.92 -18.72 -14.19
N LYS A 277 25.79 -19.41 -13.96
CA LYS A 277 25.22 -20.35 -14.95
C LYS A 277 24.44 -19.66 -16.07
N LEU A 278 23.88 -18.47 -15.81
CA LEU A 278 23.24 -17.64 -16.83
C LEU A 278 24.26 -16.87 -17.69
N ALA A 279 25.40 -16.48 -17.11
CA ALA A 279 26.46 -15.77 -17.83
C ALA A 279 27.18 -16.63 -18.89
N LEU A 280 27.15 -17.97 -18.77
CA LEU A 280 27.85 -18.89 -19.67
C LEU A 280 26.98 -19.47 -20.80
N LYS A 281 25.70 -19.10 -20.91
CA LYS A 281 24.76 -19.72 -21.88
C LYS A 281 24.45 -18.90 -23.14
N TYR A 282 24.99 -17.69 -23.30
CA TYR A 282 24.85 -16.93 -24.53
C TYR A 282 26.20 -16.79 -25.25
N PRO A 283 26.33 -17.26 -26.51
CA PRO A 283 27.49 -16.92 -27.32
C PRO A 283 27.41 -15.43 -27.65
N ILE A 284 28.51 -14.73 -27.36
CA ILE A 284 28.75 -13.37 -27.83
C ILE A 284 28.84 -13.48 -29.36
N SER A 285 27.90 -12.83 -30.06
CA SER A 285 27.96 -12.56 -31.50
C SER A 285 28.04 -11.06 -31.72
#